data_AF-A0AAV4FTB0-F1
#
_entry.id   AF-A0AAV4FTB0-F1
#
_cell.length_a   1.000
_cell.length_b   1.000
_cell.length_c   1.000
_cell.angle_alpha   90.00
_cell.angle_beta   90.00
_cell.angle_gamma   90.00
#
_symmetry.space_group_name_H-M   'P 1'
#
loop_
_entity.id
_entity.type
_entity.pdbx_description
1 polymer ?
#
loop_
_entity_poly.entity_id
_entity_poly.type
_entity_poly.pdbx_seq_one_letter_code
_entity_poly.pdbx_strand_id
1 'polypeptide(L)'
;MIVLSLFHEAVCGMLIIINQELRVRLPDAPHVTLSTIHNVLKGQLITMKKLGDAPAQRNSERMKTQRRAFATWLLQNAQRYNFIYIDEAGINIWTKRTRGRARRGDRACSANCPMETWT
;
A
#
# COMPACT_ATOMS: atom_id res chain seq x y z
N MET A 1 13.58 16.45 -13.28
CA MET A 1 12.46 17.17 -12.64
C MET A 1 11.12 16.50 -12.98
N ILE A 2 10.94 15.22 -12.63
CA ILE A 2 9.72 14.42 -12.93
C ILE A 2 9.20 13.72 -11.66
N VAL A 3 10.05 13.57 -10.64
CA VAL A 3 9.70 12.83 -9.41
C VAL A 3 8.77 13.63 -8.47
N LEU A 4 8.76 14.96 -8.59
CA LEU A 4 7.90 15.85 -7.78
C LEU A 4 6.46 15.96 -8.32
N SER A 5 6.24 15.80 -9.64
CA SER A 5 4.89 15.93 -10.23
C SER A 5 3.99 14.73 -9.88
N LEU A 6 4.54 13.51 -9.89
CA LEU A 6 3.78 12.29 -9.52
C LEU A 6 3.33 12.27 -8.06
N PHE A 7 4.06 12.96 -7.17
CA PHE A 7 3.68 13.08 -5.77
C PHE A 7 2.50 14.03 -5.56
N HIS A 8 2.42 15.10 -6.36
CA HIS A 8 1.34 16.08 -6.26
C HIS A 8 0.02 15.53 -6.81
N GLU A 9 0.06 14.83 -7.95
CA GLU A 9 -1.12 14.23 -8.58
C GLU A 9 -1.77 13.14 -7.71
N ALA A 10 -0.98 12.27 -7.08
CA ALA A 10 -1.49 11.17 -6.25
C ALA A 10 -2.15 11.63 -4.94
N VAL A 11 -1.79 12.81 -4.43
CA VAL A 11 -2.38 13.42 -3.23
C VAL A 11 -3.69 14.12 -3.58
N CYS A 12 -3.73 14.84 -4.71
CA CYS A 12 -4.93 15.54 -5.18
C CYS A 12 -6.05 14.57 -5.58
N GLY A 13 -5.75 13.47 -6.29
CA GLY A 13 -6.77 12.54 -6.77
C GLY A 13 -7.72 12.00 -5.68
N MET A 14 -7.21 11.70 -4.47
CA MET A 14 -8.07 11.23 -3.37
C MET A 14 -8.92 12.32 -2.77
N LEU A 15 -8.35 13.51 -2.61
CA LEU A 15 -9.07 14.63 -2.04
C LEU A 15 -10.19 15.04 -2.98
N ILE A 16 -10.00 14.92 -4.30
CA ILE A 16 -11.04 15.11 -5.31
C ILE A 16 -12.17 14.10 -5.12
N ILE A 17 -11.86 12.80 -5.02
CA ILE A 17 -12.88 11.76 -4.78
C ILE A 17 -13.63 12.02 -3.47
N ILE A 18 -12.93 12.32 -2.38
CA ILE A 18 -13.57 12.66 -1.10
C ILE A 18 -14.44 13.90 -1.24
N ASN A 19 -13.99 14.93 -1.96
CA ASN A 19 -14.78 16.14 -2.17
C ASN A 19 -16.04 15.86 -2.99
N GLN A 20 -15.94 15.04 -4.06
CA GLN A 20 -17.08 14.61 -4.86
C GLN A 20 -18.10 13.84 -4.00
N GLU A 21 -17.65 12.91 -3.17
CA GLU A 21 -18.53 12.19 -2.24
C GLU A 21 -19.18 13.09 -1.21
N LEU A 22 -18.46 14.10 -0.71
CA LEU A 22 -19.04 15.11 0.17
C LEU A 22 -20.12 15.92 -0.55
N ARG A 23 -19.95 16.26 -1.84
CA ARG A 23 -20.98 16.95 -2.64
C ARG A 23 -22.25 16.11 -2.77
N VAL A 24 -22.11 14.79 -2.97
CA VAL A 24 -23.24 13.88 -3.10
C VAL A 24 -23.98 13.71 -1.78
N ARG A 25 -23.25 13.57 -0.66
CA ARG A 25 -23.85 13.30 0.65
C ARG A 25 -24.39 14.55 1.35
N LEU A 26 -23.85 15.72 1.03
CA LEU A 26 -24.19 17.01 1.63
C LEU A 26 -24.42 18.05 0.53
N PRO A 27 -25.54 17.97 -0.21
CA PRO A 27 -25.78 18.83 -1.37
C PRO A 27 -25.91 20.31 -0.99
N ASP A 28 -26.51 20.61 0.17
CA ASP A 28 -26.75 21.99 0.64
C ASP A 28 -25.54 22.60 1.38
N ALA A 29 -24.47 21.83 1.58
CA ALA A 29 -23.30 22.30 2.31
C ALA A 29 -22.39 23.19 1.43
N PRO A 30 -21.74 24.23 2.01
CA PRO A 30 -20.88 25.14 1.27
C PRO A 30 -19.72 24.42 0.57
N HIS A 31 -19.19 25.04 -0.49
CA HIS A 31 -18.07 24.47 -1.23
C HIS A 31 -16.80 24.41 -0.36
N VAL A 32 -16.15 23.25 -0.33
CA VAL A 32 -14.97 22.99 0.49
C VAL A 32 -13.77 22.81 -0.43
N THR A 33 -12.66 23.48 -0.10
CA THR A 33 -11.42 23.34 -0.86
C THR A 33 -10.69 22.04 -0.51
N LEU A 34 -9.88 21.51 -1.43
CA LEU A 34 -9.05 20.32 -1.17
C LEU A 34 -8.09 20.54 0.01
N SER A 35 -7.64 21.77 0.22
CA SER A 35 -6.76 22.14 1.34
C SER A 35 -7.46 21.99 2.70
N THR A 36 -8.74 22.39 2.78
CA THR A 36 -9.57 22.23 3.98
C THR A 36 -9.75 20.75 4.32
N ILE A 37 -10.07 19.92 3.32
CA ILE A 37 -10.19 18.47 3.50
C ILE A 37 -8.86 17.87 3.96
N HIS A 38 -7.74 18.26 3.33
CA HIS A 38 -6.42 17.82 3.73
C HIS A 38 -6.12 18.14 5.22
N ASN A 39 -6.41 19.37 5.64
CA ASN A 39 -6.15 19.85 7.00
C ASN A 39 -7.01 19.13 8.03
N VAL A 40 -8.29 18.90 7.75
CA VAL A 40 -9.18 18.12 8.62
C VAL A 40 -8.67 16.69 8.78
N LEU A 41 -8.34 16.02 7.67
CA LEU A 41 -7.80 14.66 7.72
C LEU A 41 -6.46 14.61 8.47
N LYS A 42 -5.60 15.62 8.29
CA LYS A 42 -4.34 15.74 9.03
C LYS A 42 -4.59 15.92 10.53
N GLY A 43 -5.55 16.76 10.93
CA GLY A 43 -5.97 16.94 12.33
C GLY A 43 -6.53 15.65 12.94
N GLN A 44 -7.18 14.81 12.14
CA GLN A 44 -7.65 13.47 12.53
C GLN A 44 -6.56 12.39 12.49
N LEU A 45 -5.29 12.77 12.27
CA LEU A 45 -4.13 11.89 12.13
C LEU A 45 -4.24 10.91 10.94
N ILE A 46 -5.06 11.22 9.94
CA ILE A 46 -5.20 10.43 8.72
C ILE A 46 -4.18 10.92 7.68
N THR A 47 -3.15 10.10 7.46
CA THR A 47 -1.96 10.47 6.67
C THR A 47 -1.85 9.60 5.42
N MET A 48 -1.19 10.14 4.38
CA MET A 48 -0.85 9.38 3.18
C MET A 48 0.23 8.35 3.50
N LYS A 49 -0.01 7.09 3.13
CA LYS A 49 0.91 5.95 3.34
C LYS A 49 0.99 5.09 2.08
N LYS A 50 2.08 4.34 1.93
CA LYS A 50 2.20 3.33 0.86
C LYS A 50 1.17 2.23 1.10
N LEU A 51 0.40 1.88 0.07
CA LEU A 51 -0.50 0.74 0.14
C LEU A 51 0.33 -0.53 0.17
N GLY A 52 0.11 -1.32 1.21
CA GLY A 52 0.67 -2.66 1.30
C GLY A 52 -0.33 -3.68 0.78
N ASP A 53 0.15 -4.59 -0.05
CA ASP A 53 -0.49 -5.89 -0.19
C ASP A 53 0.10 -6.79 0.90
N ALA A 54 -0.74 -7.39 1.77
CA ALA A 54 -0.30 -8.44 2.66
C ALA A 54 -0.63 -9.78 2.01
N PRO A 55 0.36 -10.53 1.52
CA PRO A 55 0.13 -11.88 1.00
C PRO A 55 -0.09 -12.81 2.20
N ALA A 56 -1.34 -12.97 2.64
CA ALA A 56 -1.71 -13.79 3.79
C ALA A 56 -1.09 -15.19 3.73
N GLN A 57 -1.14 -15.84 2.55
CA GLN A 57 -0.55 -17.17 2.36
C GLN A 57 0.97 -17.20 2.56
N ARG A 58 1.72 -16.17 2.13
CA ARG A 58 3.19 -16.12 2.29
C ARG A 58 3.58 -15.99 3.75
N ASN A 59 2.75 -15.36 4.58
CA ASN A 59 3.00 -15.18 6.00
C ASN A 59 2.47 -16.32 6.88
N SER A 60 1.90 -17.38 6.28
CA SER A 60 1.54 -18.59 7.03
C SER A 60 2.75 -19.19 7.73
N GLU A 61 2.52 -19.81 8.90
CA GLU A 61 3.59 -20.39 9.71
C GLU A 61 4.35 -21.48 8.94
N ARG A 62 3.62 -22.28 8.14
CA ARG A 62 4.19 -23.25 7.22
C ARG A 62 5.23 -22.63 6.28
N MET A 63 4.88 -21.51 5.62
CA MET A 63 5.79 -20.82 4.69
C MET A 63 6.98 -20.19 5.41
N LYS A 64 6.80 -19.69 6.64
CA LYS A 64 7.91 -19.17 7.45
C LYS A 64 8.91 -20.27 7.81
N THR A 65 8.43 -21.43 8.24
CA THR A 65 9.25 -22.59 8.57
C THR A 65 10.05 -23.08 7.35
N GLN A 66 9.40 -23.23 6.20
CA GLN A 66 10.07 -23.64 4.96
C GLN A 66 11.13 -22.63 4.51
N ARG A 67 10.84 -21.32 4.58
CA ARG A 67 11.82 -20.27 4.27
C ARG A 67 13.04 -20.31 5.18
N ARG A 68 12.83 -20.55 6.48
CA ARG A 68 13.94 -20.68 7.44
C ARG A 68 14.82 -21.89 7.11
N ALA A 69 14.22 -23.05 6.85
CA ALA A 69 14.96 -24.26 6.49
C ALA A 69 15.77 -24.07 5.20
N PHE A 70 15.16 -23.51 4.16
CA PHE A 70 15.84 -23.21 2.90
C PHE A 70 16.99 -22.22 3.08
N ALA A 71 16.79 -21.14 3.85
CA ALA A 71 17.83 -20.15 4.10
C ALA A 71 19.06 -20.77 4.81
N THR A 72 18.83 -21.61 5.81
CA THR A 72 19.91 -22.34 6.49
C THR A 72 20.68 -23.23 5.53
N TRP A 73 19.97 -24.01 4.71
CA TRP A 73 20.60 -24.87 3.71
C TRP A 73 21.40 -24.05 2.68
N LEU A 74 20.85 -22.94 2.19
CA LEU A 74 21.50 -22.09 1.20
C LEU A 74 22.79 -21.51 1.78
N LEU A 75 22.78 -20.99 3.01
CA LEU A 75 23.98 -20.43 3.64
C LEU A 75 25.11 -21.45 3.79
N GLN A 76 24.77 -22.71 4.10
CA GLN A 76 25.76 -23.79 4.22
C GLN A 76 26.34 -24.23 2.86
N ASN A 77 25.60 -24.03 1.77
CA ASN A 77 25.93 -24.56 0.45
C ASN A 77 26.28 -23.46 -0.57
N ALA A 78 26.18 -22.19 -0.18
CA ALA A 78 26.40 -21.02 -1.03
C ALA A 78 27.78 -21.02 -1.71
N GLN A 79 28.82 -21.50 -1.00
CA GLN A 79 30.18 -21.58 -1.53
C GLN A 79 30.49 -22.89 -2.26
N ARG A 80 29.59 -23.87 -2.19
CA ARG A 80 29.81 -25.22 -2.72
C ARG A 80 29.28 -25.39 -4.16
N TYR A 81 28.27 -24.61 -4.54
CA TYR A 81 27.60 -24.75 -5.82
C TYR A 81 27.47 -23.41 -6.53
N ASN A 82 27.45 -23.44 -7.86
CA ASN A 82 27.05 -22.31 -8.68
C ASN A 82 25.54 -22.37 -8.88
N PHE A 83 24.82 -21.37 -8.36
CA PHE A 83 23.36 -21.32 -8.47
C PHE A 83 22.93 -20.51 -9.69
N ILE A 84 21.99 -21.07 -10.46
CA ILE A 84 21.29 -20.36 -11.52
C ILE A 84 19.84 -20.26 -11.10
N TYR A 85 19.34 -19.04 -10.93
CA TYR A 85 17.96 -18.77 -10.53
C TYR A 85 17.14 -18.40 -11.77
N ILE A 86 16.00 -19.05 -11.92
CA ILE A 86 15.05 -18.81 -13.00
C ILE A 86 13.71 -18.52 -12.32
N ASP A 87 13.09 -17.41 -12.67
CA ASP A 87 11.77 -17.02 -12.19
C ASP A 87 10.96 -16.42 -13.34
N GLU A 88 9.65 -16.61 -13.27
CA GLU A 88 8.71 -16.06 -14.24
C GLU A 88 8.08 -14.79 -13.67
N ALA A 89 8.18 -13.68 -14.41
CA ALA A 89 7.52 -12.44 -14.06
C ALA A 89 6.40 -12.13 -15.05
N GLY A 90 5.17 -12.02 -14.55
CA GLY A 90 4.04 -11.53 -15.35
C GLY A 90 4.18 -10.04 -15.62
N ILE A 91 4.21 -9.64 -16.90
CA ILE A 91 4.13 -8.23 -17.30
C ILE A 91 2.65 -7.87 -17.41
N ASN A 92 2.22 -6.82 -16.72
CA ASN A 92 0.87 -6.28 -16.86
C ASN A 92 0.92 -4.77 -17.16
N ILE A 93 -0.08 -4.32 -17.93
CA ILE A 93 -0.31 -2.91 -18.25
C ILE A 93 -1.21 -2.22 -17.21
N TRP A 94 -1.62 -2.93 -16.16
CA TRP A 94 -2.56 -2.43 -15.18
C TRP A 94 -1.85 -1.47 -14.23
N THR A 95 -2.31 -0.23 -14.19
CA THR A 95 -1.86 0.74 -13.21
C THR A 95 -2.76 0.67 -11.99
N LYS A 96 -2.15 0.58 -10.81
CA LYS A 96 -2.87 0.69 -9.53
C LYS A 96 -2.31 1.81 -8.71
N ARG A 97 -3.15 2.38 -7.86
CA ARG A 97 -2.73 3.38 -6.91
C ARG A 97 -1.75 2.77 -5.90
N THR A 98 -0.60 3.41 -5.70
CA THR A 98 0.46 2.91 -4.81
C THR A 98 0.38 3.46 -3.39
N ARG A 99 -0.48 4.46 -3.14
CA ARG A 99 -0.61 5.14 -1.85
C ARG A 99 -2.06 5.40 -1.50
N GLY A 100 -2.39 5.28 -0.22
CA GLY A 100 -3.71 5.51 0.35
C GLY A 100 -3.62 6.36 1.60
N ARG A 101 -4.75 6.70 2.21
CA ARG A 101 -4.80 7.36 3.51
C ARG A 101 -5.21 6.36 4.59
N ALA A 102 -4.52 6.40 5.72
CA ALA A 102 -4.87 5.63 6.91
C ALA A 102 -4.52 6.43 8.17
N ARG A 103 -5.18 6.15 9.28
CA ARG A 103 -4.88 6.75 10.59
C ARG A 103 -3.44 6.41 11.00
N ARG A 104 -2.72 7.35 11.62
CA ARG A 104 -1.38 7.11 12.19
C ARG A 104 -1.44 5.91 13.16
N GLY A 105 -0.50 4.99 13.04
CA GLY A 105 -0.55 3.67 13.71
C GLY A 105 -0.96 2.54 12.76
N ASP A 106 -1.92 2.78 11.87
CA ASP A 106 -2.49 1.71 11.04
C ASP A 106 -1.79 1.55 9.70
N ARG A 107 -1.72 0.33 9.17
CA ARG A 107 -1.23 0.10 7.81
C ARG A 107 -2.29 0.53 6.79
N ALA A 108 -1.88 1.25 5.74
CA ALA A 108 -2.75 1.45 4.59
C ALA A 108 -2.72 0.18 3.73
N CYS A 109 -3.88 -0.45 3.59
CA CYS A 109 -4.04 -1.75 2.93
C CYS A 109 -4.86 -1.57 1.64
N SER A 110 -4.48 -2.26 0.57
CA SER A 110 -5.34 -2.36 -0.62
C SER A 110 -6.59 -3.19 -0.26
N ALA A 111 -7.69 -3.03 -1.01
CA ALA A 111 -8.94 -3.78 -0.75
C ALA A 111 -8.74 -5.31 -0.74
N ASN A 112 -7.66 -5.79 -1.37
CA ASN A 112 -7.30 -7.20 -1.48
C ASN A 112 -6.40 -7.68 -0.32
N CYS A 113 -6.05 -6.80 0.61
CA CYS A 113 -5.32 -7.17 1.81
C CYS A 113 -6.34 -7.59 2.87
N PRO A 114 -6.37 -8.87 3.30
CA PRO A 114 -7.27 -9.27 4.37
C PRO A 114 -6.98 -8.43 5.62
N MET A 115 -8.05 -7.95 6.27
CA MET A 115 -8.02 -7.39 7.62
C MET A 115 -7.80 -8.54 8.62
N GLU A 116 -6.72 -9.30 8.45
CA GLU A 116 -6.26 -10.18 9.52
C GLU A 116 -5.74 -9.26 10.63
N THR A 117 -6.41 -9.35 11.78
CA THR A 117 -6.04 -8.69 13.03
C THR A 117 -4.60 -9.07 13.36
N TRP A 118 -3.68 -8.13 13.15
CA TRP A 118 -2.30 -8.20 13.64
C TRP A 118 -2.30 -7.95 15.16
N THR A 119 -2.95 -8.84 15.90
CA THR A 119 -2.77 -9.01 17.35
C THR A 119 -1.72 -10.06 17.60
#